data_AF-A0A924W2T5-F1
#
_entry.id   AF-A0A924W2T5-F1
#
_cell.length_a   1.000
_cell.length_b   1.000
_cell.length_c   1.000
_cell.angle_alpha   90.00
_cell.angle_beta   90.00
_cell.angle_gamma   90.00
#
_symmetry.space_group_name_H-M   'P 1'
#
loop_
_entity.id
_entity.type
_entity.pdbx_description
1 polymer ?
#
loop_
_entity_poly.entity_id
_entity_poly.type
_entity_poly.pdbx_seq_one_letter_code
_entity_poly.pdbx_strand_id
1 'polypeptide(L)'
;MQSKSPGQFITFEPRPASPAEFVDFWSARYDDGKYDESIYLRHISAPLTPGSICELFRWKNGTPLSAGKKASLSRNFVERLSELSKLSSATSAEEFLSFFSEGGAVWRIFWLHCWQHERFPIYDQHVHRAMAYVLTGTSEEAPAANSRKVRAYLDRYLPFLQRFRTLPPRQVDRALWTFGKYLKDWMPNTQSPK
;
A
#
# COMPACT_ATOMS: atom_id res chain seq x y z
N MET A 1 -36.88 24.74 31.59
CA MET A 1 -35.46 24.75 31.19
C MET A 1 -34.97 23.31 31.17
N GLN A 2 -34.71 22.73 29.99
CA GLN A 2 -34.07 21.40 29.92
C GLN A 2 -32.58 21.57 30.22
N SER A 3 -32.15 20.99 31.34
CA SER A 3 -30.73 20.85 31.69
C SER A 3 -30.02 20.05 30.61
N LYS A 4 -29.10 20.66 29.86
CA LYS A 4 -28.20 19.92 28.97
C LYS A 4 -27.41 18.93 29.82
N SER A 5 -27.46 17.64 29.46
CA SER A 5 -26.60 16.63 30.08
C SER A 5 -25.15 17.11 30.02
N PRO A 6 -24.37 17.02 31.12
CA PRO A 6 -22.95 17.32 31.06
C PRO A 6 -22.31 16.46 29.98
N GLY A 7 -21.42 17.06 29.18
CA GLY A 7 -20.72 16.35 28.11
C GLY A 7 -19.98 15.14 28.67
N GLN A 8 -20.18 13.98 28.08
CA GLN A 8 -19.44 12.77 28.46
C GLN A 8 -18.03 12.82 27.85
N PHE A 9 -17.03 12.61 28.69
CA PHE A 9 -15.65 12.40 28.26
C PHE A 9 -15.42 10.90 28.05
N ILE A 10 -14.74 10.54 26.96
CA ILE A 10 -14.48 9.14 26.56
C ILE A 10 -12.97 8.93 26.41
N THR A 11 -12.48 7.81 26.93
CA THR A 11 -11.13 7.28 26.68
C THR A 11 -11.20 6.04 25.78
N PHE A 12 -10.19 5.84 24.95
CA PHE A 12 -10.04 4.62 24.13
C PHE A 12 -8.87 3.80 24.64
N GLU A 13 -9.04 2.48 24.67
CA GLU A 13 -7.98 1.53 24.98
C GLU A 13 -7.80 0.55 23.81
N PRO A 14 -6.55 0.27 23.38
CA PRO A 14 -6.28 -0.80 22.45
C PRO A 14 -6.70 -2.15 23.04
N ARG A 15 -7.44 -2.96 22.27
CA ARG A 15 -7.78 -4.33 22.63
C ARG A 15 -7.22 -5.32 21.61
N PRO A 16 -6.90 -6.57 22.02
CA PRO A 16 -6.65 -7.64 21.08
C PRO A 16 -7.83 -7.81 20.09
N ALA A 17 -7.50 -8.08 18.83
CA ALA A 17 -8.45 -8.30 17.76
C ALA A 17 -7.96 -9.42 16.86
N SER A 18 -8.89 -10.21 16.33
CA SER A 18 -8.60 -11.15 15.24
C SER A 18 -8.19 -10.41 13.96
N PRO A 19 -7.54 -11.08 12.98
CA PRO A 19 -7.25 -10.47 11.68
C PRO A 19 -8.48 -9.92 10.98
N ALA A 20 -9.63 -10.61 11.08
CA ALA A 20 -10.89 -10.16 10.50
C ALA A 20 -11.40 -8.87 11.16
N GLU A 21 -11.51 -8.84 12.49
CA GLU A 21 -11.93 -7.63 13.22
C GLU A 21 -11.02 -6.43 12.93
N PHE A 22 -9.70 -6.68 12.85
CA PHE A 22 -8.73 -5.65 12.49
C PHE A 22 -9.02 -5.09 11.08
N VAL A 23 -9.20 -5.96 10.10
CA VAL A 23 -9.45 -5.56 8.71
C VAL A 23 -10.78 -4.83 8.59
N ASP A 24 -11.84 -5.33 9.19
CA ASP A 24 -13.16 -4.70 9.15
C ASP A 24 -13.12 -3.30 9.77
N PHE A 25 -12.50 -3.18 10.94
CA PHE A 25 -12.41 -1.91 11.66
C PHE A 25 -11.62 -0.86 10.87
N TRP A 26 -10.43 -1.20 10.36
CA TRP A 26 -9.54 -0.23 9.72
C TRP A 26 -9.91 0.04 8.25
N SER A 27 -10.45 -0.95 7.54
CA SER A 27 -10.90 -0.75 6.15
C SER A 27 -12.15 0.13 6.07
N ALA A 28 -13.06 0.04 7.04
CA ALA A 28 -14.24 0.92 7.12
C ALA A 28 -13.88 2.40 7.33
N ARG A 29 -12.66 2.69 7.81
CA ARG A 29 -12.12 4.04 8.02
C ARG A 29 -11.23 4.48 6.87
N TYR A 30 -11.17 3.71 5.80
CA TYR A 30 -10.48 4.09 4.59
C TYR A 30 -11.31 5.15 3.85
N ASP A 31 -11.10 6.40 4.25
CA ASP A 31 -11.56 7.57 3.53
C ASP A 31 -10.60 8.70 3.86
N ASP A 32 -9.82 9.13 2.86
CA ASP A 32 -8.96 10.29 3.00
C ASP A 32 -9.27 11.39 1.98
N GLY A 33 -10.36 11.25 1.22
CA GLY A 33 -10.75 12.15 0.13
C GLY A 33 -9.71 12.33 -0.97
N LYS A 34 -8.58 11.60 -0.92
CA LYS A 34 -7.41 11.80 -1.78
C LYS A 34 -7.36 10.80 -2.93
N TYR A 35 -7.93 9.62 -2.71
CA TYR A 35 -7.96 8.53 -3.68
C TYR A 35 -9.38 8.30 -4.17
N ASP A 36 -9.67 8.69 -5.41
CA ASP A 36 -10.89 8.27 -6.09
C ASP A 36 -10.78 6.78 -6.43
N GLU A 37 -11.36 5.93 -5.58
CA GLU A 37 -11.35 4.48 -5.74
C GLU A 37 -12.04 4.04 -7.05
N SER A 38 -12.92 4.86 -7.63
CA SER A 38 -13.55 4.52 -8.92
C SER A 38 -12.51 4.44 -10.05
N ILE A 39 -11.44 5.23 -9.98
CA ILE A 39 -10.32 5.19 -10.94
C ILE A 39 -9.58 3.86 -10.81
N TYR A 40 -9.23 3.47 -9.58
CA TYR A 40 -8.55 2.20 -9.32
C TYR A 40 -9.40 1.02 -9.79
N LEU A 41 -10.66 0.93 -9.35
CA LEU A 41 -11.55 -0.18 -9.68
C LEU A 41 -11.83 -0.29 -11.18
N ARG A 42 -11.95 0.84 -11.89
CA ARG A 42 -12.16 0.87 -13.34
C ARG A 42 -10.99 0.26 -14.10
N HIS A 43 -9.76 0.46 -13.63
CA HIS A 43 -8.56 0.13 -14.39
C HIS A 43 -7.83 -1.12 -13.93
N ILE A 44 -7.89 -1.47 -12.63
CA ILE A 44 -7.03 -2.53 -12.08
C ILE A 44 -7.37 -3.92 -12.64
N SER A 45 -8.65 -4.21 -12.90
CA SER A 45 -9.11 -5.50 -13.44
C SER A 45 -9.33 -5.46 -14.96
N ALA A 46 -9.06 -4.33 -15.60
CA ALA A 46 -9.13 -4.20 -17.05
C ALA A 46 -7.74 -4.50 -17.69
N PRO A 47 -7.69 -4.88 -18.97
CA PRO A 47 -6.41 -4.99 -19.67
C PRO A 47 -5.59 -3.70 -19.57
N LEU A 48 -4.31 -3.84 -19.20
CA LEU A 48 -3.42 -2.69 -19.05
C LEU A 48 -3.14 -2.05 -20.42
N THR A 49 -3.52 -0.78 -20.53
CA THR A 49 -3.18 0.13 -21.63
C THR A 49 -2.27 1.25 -21.13
N PRO A 50 -1.49 1.93 -22.00
CA PRO A 50 -0.69 3.10 -21.62
C PRO A 50 -1.49 4.14 -20.81
N GLY A 51 -2.74 4.38 -21.20
CA GLY A 51 -3.66 5.29 -20.51
C GLY A 51 -4.03 4.79 -19.11
N SER A 52 -4.44 3.53 -18.98
CA SER A 52 -4.80 2.94 -17.67
C SER A 52 -3.62 2.94 -16.69
N ILE A 53 -2.39 2.71 -17.16
CA ILE A 53 -1.17 2.77 -16.33
C ILE A 53 -0.99 4.20 -15.81
N CYS A 54 -1.18 5.19 -16.67
CA CYS A 54 -1.09 6.59 -16.27
C CYS A 54 -2.11 6.94 -15.18
N GLU A 55 -3.35 6.50 -15.34
CA GLU A 55 -4.42 6.73 -14.36
C GLU A 55 -4.15 6.01 -13.04
N LEU A 56 -3.74 4.74 -13.07
CA LEU A 56 -3.39 3.97 -11.87
C LEU A 56 -2.23 4.61 -11.10
N PHE A 57 -1.18 5.08 -11.78
CA PHE A 57 -0.04 5.71 -11.10
C PHE A 57 -0.36 7.11 -10.58
N ARG A 58 -1.22 7.87 -11.26
CA ARG A 58 -1.75 9.14 -10.74
C ARG A 58 -2.57 8.90 -9.48
N TRP A 59 -3.48 7.93 -9.52
CA TRP A 59 -4.24 7.47 -8.36
C TRP A 59 -3.30 7.09 -7.22
N LYS A 60 -2.31 6.21 -7.45
CA LYS A 60 -1.38 5.76 -6.38
C LYS A 60 -0.55 6.89 -5.77
N ASN A 61 -0.20 7.90 -6.57
CA ASN A 61 0.55 9.06 -6.09
C ASN A 61 -0.33 9.98 -5.22
N GLY A 62 -1.64 10.01 -5.47
CA GLY A 62 -2.65 10.78 -4.73
C GLY A 62 -2.52 12.30 -4.88
N THR A 63 -1.63 12.78 -5.74
CA THR A 63 -1.50 14.18 -6.15
C THR A 63 -1.05 14.25 -7.61
N PRO A 64 -1.17 15.40 -8.29
CA PRO A 64 -0.60 15.56 -9.62
C PRO A 64 0.88 15.18 -9.68
N LEU A 65 1.25 14.37 -10.68
CA LEU A 65 2.63 13.94 -10.87
C LEU A 65 3.52 15.13 -11.27
N SER A 66 4.65 15.31 -10.58
CA SER A 66 5.72 16.22 -11.02
C SER A 66 6.26 15.80 -12.40
N ALA A 67 6.93 16.72 -13.12
CA ALA A 67 7.53 16.43 -14.42
C ALA A 67 8.50 15.23 -14.37
N GLY A 68 9.36 15.16 -13.37
CA GLY A 68 10.29 14.03 -13.18
C GLY A 68 9.56 12.70 -12.95
N LYS A 69 8.47 12.71 -12.18
CA LYS A 69 7.62 11.52 -11.97
C LYS A 69 6.89 11.10 -13.25
N LYS A 70 6.41 12.05 -14.07
CA LYS A 70 5.80 11.75 -15.37
C LYS A 70 6.82 11.12 -16.34
N ALA A 71 8.03 11.67 -16.40
CA ALA A 71 9.10 11.12 -17.24
C ALA A 71 9.51 9.71 -16.78
N SER A 72 9.65 9.49 -15.46
CA SER A 72 9.91 8.16 -14.91
C SER A 72 8.76 7.18 -15.17
N LEU A 73 7.51 7.64 -15.12
CA LEU A 73 6.34 6.82 -15.43
C LEU A 73 6.39 6.32 -16.88
N SER A 74 6.62 7.24 -17.82
CA SER A 74 6.69 6.94 -19.25
C SER A 74 7.76 5.88 -19.52
N ARG A 75 9.00 6.19 -19.13
CA ARG A 75 10.19 5.39 -19.45
C ARG A 75 10.19 3.99 -18.82
N ASN A 76 9.81 3.90 -17.55
CA ASN A 76 10.03 2.67 -16.78
C ASN A 76 8.82 1.73 -16.78
N PHE A 77 7.63 2.21 -17.16
CA PHE A 77 6.39 1.41 -17.05
C PHE A 77 5.55 1.45 -18.32
N VAL A 78 5.27 2.64 -18.88
CA VAL A 78 4.40 2.76 -20.06
C VAL A 78 5.09 2.23 -21.32
N GLU A 79 6.31 2.67 -21.59
CA GLU A 79 7.10 2.24 -22.76
C GLU A 79 7.45 0.75 -22.69
N ARG A 80 7.51 0.20 -21.47
CA ARG A 80 7.84 -1.21 -21.20
C ARG A 80 6.62 -2.11 -21.07
N LEU A 81 5.40 -1.60 -21.29
CA LEU A 81 4.15 -2.37 -21.19
C LEU A 81 4.18 -3.65 -22.03
N SER A 82 4.66 -3.56 -23.28
CA SER A 82 4.72 -4.70 -24.19
C SER A 82 5.63 -5.82 -23.69
N GLU A 83 6.59 -5.52 -22.81
CA GLU A 83 7.48 -6.52 -22.23
C GLU A 83 6.77 -7.45 -21.24
N LEU A 84 5.60 -7.07 -20.70
CA LEU A 84 4.80 -7.97 -19.87
C LEU A 84 4.43 -9.27 -20.61
N SER A 85 4.29 -9.23 -21.94
CA SER A 85 4.03 -10.43 -22.75
C SER A 85 5.17 -11.46 -22.72
N LYS A 86 6.37 -11.06 -22.31
CA LYS A 86 7.54 -11.95 -22.15
C LYS A 86 7.52 -12.72 -20.83
N LEU A 87 6.65 -12.33 -19.89
CA LEU A 87 6.54 -12.96 -18.58
C LEU A 87 5.37 -13.94 -18.57
N SER A 88 5.60 -15.10 -17.96
CA SER A 88 4.52 -16.07 -17.73
C SER A 88 3.60 -15.59 -16.61
N SER A 89 2.35 -16.06 -16.59
CA SER A 89 1.47 -15.83 -15.45
C SER A 89 2.03 -16.40 -14.15
N ALA A 90 2.93 -17.39 -14.18
CA ALA A 90 3.55 -18.00 -13.01
C ALA A 90 4.74 -17.20 -12.43
N THR A 91 5.25 -16.19 -13.15
CA THR A 91 6.44 -15.40 -12.73
C THR A 91 6.29 -14.92 -11.29
N SER A 92 7.35 -15.11 -10.51
CA SER A 92 7.41 -14.69 -9.11
C SER A 92 7.57 -13.17 -8.97
N ALA A 93 7.28 -12.65 -7.77
CA ALA A 93 7.54 -11.24 -7.47
C ALA A 93 9.01 -10.87 -7.62
N GLU A 94 9.93 -11.76 -7.23
CA GLU A 94 11.37 -11.53 -7.32
C GLU A 94 11.84 -11.45 -8.78
N GLU A 95 11.42 -12.40 -9.62
CA GLU A 95 11.74 -12.41 -11.05
C GLU A 95 11.18 -11.17 -11.74
N PHE A 96 9.91 -10.81 -11.48
CA PHE A 96 9.31 -9.61 -12.05
C PHE A 96 10.07 -8.34 -11.65
N LEU A 97 10.37 -8.20 -10.36
CA LEU A 97 11.10 -7.02 -9.86
C LEU A 97 12.53 -7.01 -10.39
N SER A 98 13.16 -8.15 -10.62
CA SER A 98 14.48 -8.21 -11.27
C SER A 98 14.39 -7.75 -12.74
N PHE A 99 13.39 -8.23 -13.47
CA PHE A 99 13.14 -7.89 -14.88
C PHE A 99 12.82 -6.38 -15.08
N PHE A 100 12.02 -5.81 -14.17
CA PHE A 100 11.74 -4.38 -14.12
C PHE A 100 12.57 -3.72 -13.01
N SER A 101 13.90 -3.65 -13.20
CA SER A 101 14.85 -3.11 -12.21
C SER A 101 14.82 -1.59 -12.04
N GLU A 102 14.36 -0.85 -13.05
CA GLU A 102 14.45 0.60 -13.11
C GLU A 102 13.26 1.32 -12.45
N GLY A 103 13.54 2.49 -11.88
CA GLY A 103 12.55 3.31 -11.17
C GLY A 103 12.50 3.07 -9.65
N GLY A 104 11.61 3.81 -8.97
CA GLY A 104 11.46 3.72 -7.52
C GLY A 104 10.87 2.39 -7.07
N ALA A 105 11.37 1.80 -5.99
CA ALA A 105 10.94 0.49 -5.52
C ALA A 105 9.42 0.38 -5.26
N VAL A 106 8.81 1.39 -4.64
CA VAL A 106 7.36 1.43 -4.39
C VAL A 106 6.56 1.42 -5.69
N TRP A 107 7.04 2.12 -6.72
CA TRP A 107 6.39 2.19 -8.03
C TRP A 107 6.56 0.89 -8.82
N ARG A 108 7.72 0.22 -8.69
CA ARG A 108 7.94 -1.12 -9.25
C ARG A 108 7.07 -2.19 -8.59
N ILE A 109 6.90 -2.14 -7.28
CA ILE A 109 5.99 -3.03 -6.56
C ILE A 109 4.53 -2.73 -6.93
N PHE A 110 4.17 -1.45 -7.11
CA PHE A 110 2.85 -1.11 -7.62
C PHE A 110 2.66 -1.57 -9.08
N TRP A 111 3.72 -1.60 -9.88
CA TRP A 111 3.67 -2.16 -11.24
C TRP A 111 3.38 -3.66 -11.24
N LEU A 112 4.04 -4.40 -10.35
CA LEU A 112 3.76 -5.81 -10.08
C LEU A 112 2.28 -6.02 -9.67
N HIS A 113 1.76 -5.16 -8.79
CA HIS A 113 0.35 -5.17 -8.41
C HIS A 113 -0.57 -4.89 -9.62
N CYS A 114 -0.27 -3.90 -10.47
CA CYS A 114 -1.09 -3.64 -11.66
C CYS A 114 -1.13 -4.85 -12.61
N TRP A 115 -0.02 -5.57 -12.76
CA TRP A 115 0.07 -6.73 -13.64
C TRP A 115 -0.71 -7.94 -13.11
N GLN A 116 -0.68 -8.19 -11.80
CA GLN A 116 -1.38 -9.32 -11.17
C GLN A 116 -1.91 -8.96 -9.78
N HIS A 117 -2.94 -8.13 -9.74
CA HIS A 117 -3.44 -7.49 -8.53
C HIS A 117 -4.01 -8.47 -7.49
N GLU A 118 -4.46 -9.65 -7.93
CA GLU A 118 -4.98 -10.69 -7.05
C GLU A 118 -3.87 -11.44 -6.30
N ARG A 119 -2.65 -11.50 -6.87
CA ARG A 119 -1.51 -12.20 -6.29
C ARG A 119 -0.62 -11.29 -5.49
N PHE A 120 -0.42 -10.06 -5.95
CA PHE A 120 0.57 -9.17 -5.39
C PHE A 120 -0.11 -7.94 -4.77
N PRO A 121 -0.01 -7.75 -3.45
CA PRO A 121 -0.64 -6.66 -2.71
C PRO A 121 0.01 -5.30 -2.99
N ILE A 122 -0.69 -4.22 -2.62
CA ILE A 122 -0.10 -2.87 -2.61
C ILE A 122 0.88 -2.75 -1.44
N TYR A 123 1.99 -2.04 -1.66
CA TYR A 123 2.97 -1.75 -0.63
C TYR A 123 3.48 -0.31 -0.73
N ASP A 124 3.47 0.40 0.39
CA ASP A 124 4.07 1.72 0.55
C ASP A 124 4.51 1.96 2.01
N GLN A 125 4.83 3.21 2.33
CA GLN A 125 5.30 3.60 3.66
C GLN A 125 4.27 3.36 4.77
N HIS A 126 2.97 3.53 4.51
CA HIS A 126 1.95 3.29 5.52
C HIS A 126 1.78 1.79 5.76
N VAL A 127 1.72 1.02 4.69
CA VAL A 127 1.66 -0.45 4.75
C VAL A 127 2.89 -1.03 5.49
N HIS A 128 4.09 -0.51 5.21
CA HIS A 128 5.30 -0.93 5.92
C HIS A 128 5.20 -0.67 7.43
N ARG A 129 4.76 0.54 7.81
CA ARG A 129 4.61 0.93 9.22
C ARG A 129 3.61 0.04 9.94
N ALA A 130 2.47 -0.27 9.31
CA ALA A 130 1.47 -1.18 9.83
C ALA A 130 2.04 -2.59 10.04
N MET A 131 2.70 -3.15 9.03
CA MET A 131 3.34 -4.47 9.13
C MET A 131 4.37 -4.50 10.27
N ALA A 132 5.24 -3.50 10.36
CA ALA A 132 6.25 -3.43 11.42
C ALA A 132 5.56 -3.45 12.79
N TYR A 133 4.60 -2.56 13.02
CA TYR A 133 3.89 -2.47 14.29
C TYR A 133 3.16 -3.76 14.67
N VAL A 134 2.49 -4.42 13.72
CA VAL A 134 1.80 -5.69 14.01
C VAL A 134 2.79 -6.80 14.38
N LEU A 135 4.00 -6.80 13.81
CA LEU A 135 5.00 -7.83 14.07
C LEU A 135 5.81 -7.59 15.35
N THR A 136 6.09 -6.32 15.70
CA THR A 136 7.07 -5.97 16.74
C THR A 136 6.53 -5.05 17.82
N GLY A 137 5.34 -4.48 17.65
CA GLY A 137 4.81 -3.41 18.50
C GLY A 137 5.47 -2.05 18.27
N THR A 138 6.38 -1.92 17.29
CA THR A 138 7.11 -0.69 16.99
C THR A 138 6.74 -0.14 15.62
N SER A 139 6.56 1.18 15.56
CA SER A 139 6.36 1.91 14.30
C SER A 139 7.72 2.14 13.63
N GLU A 140 7.89 1.68 12.39
CA GLU A 140 9.15 1.83 11.64
C GLU A 140 8.90 2.44 10.25
N GLU A 141 9.83 3.30 9.81
CA GLU A 141 9.84 3.82 8.44
C GLU A 141 10.41 2.78 7.47
N ALA A 142 9.95 2.77 6.22
CA ALA A 142 10.43 1.84 5.22
C ALA A 142 11.89 2.21 4.89
N PRO A 143 12.75 1.22 4.58
CA PRO A 143 14.15 1.49 4.30
C PRO A 143 14.36 2.55 3.22
N ALA A 144 15.31 3.46 3.42
CA ALA A 144 15.58 4.52 2.44
C ALA A 144 15.99 3.95 1.06
N ALA A 145 16.86 2.94 1.04
CA ALA A 145 17.38 2.34 -0.18
C ALA A 145 16.35 1.45 -0.90
N ASN A 146 16.25 1.58 -2.24
CA ASN A 146 15.32 0.80 -3.07
C ASN A 146 15.49 -0.71 -2.92
N SER A 147 16.73 -1.21 -2.93
CA SER A 147 17.01 -2.65 -2.77
C SER A 147 16.54 -3.19 -1.42
N ARG A 148 16.62 -2.39 -0.35
CA ARG A 148 16.11 -2.76 0.97
C ARG A 148 14.58 -2.68 1.04
N LYS A 149 13.93 -1.77 0.31
CA LYS A 149 12.45 -1.76 0.19
C LYS A 149 11.94 -2.99 -0.52
N VAL A 150 12.60 -3.40 -1.61
CA VAL A 150 12.27 -4.64 -2.36
C VAL A 150 12.43 -5.86 -1.46
N ARG A 151 13.55 -5.98 -0.74
CA ARG A 151 13.75 -7.07 0.24
C ARG A 151 12.70 -7.07 1.34
N ALA A 152 12.38 -5.90 1.92
CA ALA A 152 11.30 -5.81 2.90
C ALA A 152 9.94 -6.26 2.35
N TYR A 153 9.66 -6.00 1.08
CA TYR A 153 8.46 -6.49 0.41
C TYR A 153 8.47 -8.02 0.25
N LEU A 154 9.54 -8.57 -0.33
CA LEU A 154 9.67 -10.00 -0.63
C LEU A 154 9.77 -10.86 0.64
N ASP A 155 10.67 -10.48 1.56
CA ASP A 155 11.10 -11.34 2.67
C ASP A 155 10.24 -11.15 3.92
N ARG A 156 9.56 -10.00 4.05
CA ARG A 156 8.75 -9.68 5.24
C ARG A 156 7.28 -9.52 4.91
N TYR A 157 6.95 -8.68 3.92
CA TYR A 157 5.56 -8.30 3.67
C TYR A 157 4.73 -9.42 3.02
N LEU A 158 5.25 -10.09 1.98
CA LEU A 158 4.53 -11.21 1.36
C LEU A 158 4.27 -12.36 2.36
N PRO A 159 5.24 -12.80 3.18
CA PRO A 159 4.96 -13.78 4.25
C PRO A 159 4.00 -13.25 5.32
N PHE A 160 4.10 -11.98 5.70
CA PHE A 160 3.19 -11.36 6.67
C PHE A 160 1.73 -11.48 6.23
N LEU A 161 1.44 -11.28 4.94
CA LEU A 161 0.09 -11.32 4.41
C LEU A 161 -0.58 -12.69 4.43
N GLN A 162 0.17 -13.77 4.62
CA GLN A 162 -0.41 -15.11 4.78
C GLN A 162 -1.40 -15.17 5.96
N ARG A 163 -1.27 -14.26 6.93
CA ARG A 163 -2.20 -14.06 8.06
C ARG A 163 -3.60 -13.60 7.63
N PHE A 164 -3.74 -13.04 6.43
CA PHE A 164 -4.99 -12.50 5.90
C PHE A 164 -5.48 -13.25 4.66
N ARG A 165 -4.92 -14.42 4.34
CA ARG A 165 -5.18 -15.15 3.07
C ARG A 165 -6.64 -15.50 2.78
N THR A 166 -7.48 -15.53 3.81
CA THR A 166 -8.92 -15.83 3.69
C THR A 166 -9.78 -14.56 3.61
N LEU A 167 -9.18 -13.37 3.66
CA LEU A 167 -9.88 -12.09 3.66
C LEU A 167 -9.77 -11.41 2.28
N PRO A 168 -10.71 -10.51 1.94
CA PRO A 168 -10.67 -9.80 0.65
C PRO A 168 -9.40 -8.95 0.51
N PRO A 169 -8.53 -9.17 -0.49
CA PRO A 169 -7.21 -8.53 -0.58
C PRO A 169 -7.26 -7.00 -0.52
N ARG A 170 -8.20 -6.37 -1.24
CA ARG A 170 -8.33 -4.92 -1.24
C ARG A 170 -8.76 -4.36 0.12
N GLN A 171 -9.56 -5.08 0.89
CA GLN A 171 -9.91 -4.65 2.26
C GLN A 171 -8.68 -4.72 3.18
N VAL A 172 -7.84 -5.73 3.02
CA VAL A 172 -6.56 -5.84 3.75
C VAL A 172 -5.65 -4.66 3.41
N ASP A 173 -5.49 -4.34 2.11
CA ASP A 173 -4.69 -3.18 1.68
C ASP A 173 -5.21 -1.88 2.31
N ARG A 174 -6.54 -1.66 2.31
CA ARG A 174 -7.17 -0.49 2.93
C ARG A 174 -6.92 -0.46 4.43
N ALA A 175 -7.13 -1.57 5.13
CA ALA A 175 -6.94 -1.66 6.57
C ALA A 175 -5.49 -1.36 6.99
N LEU A 176 -4.52 -2.00 6.34
CA LEU A 176 -3.10 -1.79 6.63
C LEU A 176 -2.66 -0.36 6.32
N TRP A 177 -3.16 0.21 5.22
CA TRP A 177 -2.86 1.59 4.87
C TRP A 177 -3.45 2.56 5.90
N THR A 178 -4.73 2.43 6.26
CA THR A 178 -5.40 3.30 7.24
C THR A 178 -4.73 3.20 8.60
N PHE A 179 -4.45 1.98 9.08
CA PHE A 179 -3.76 1.78 10.35
C PHE A 179 -2.35 2.37 10.33
N GLY A 180 -1.60 2.14 9.26
CA GLY A 180 -0.27 2.70 9.09
C GLY A 180 -0.25 4.23 8.97
N LYS A 181 -1.33 4.84 8.47
CA LYS A 181 -1.52 6.29 8.51
C LYS A 181 -1.83 6.76 9.93
N TYR A 182 -2.76 6.11 10.62
CA TYR A 182 -3.07 6.40 12.02
C TYR A 182 -1.83 6.35 12.92
N LEU A 183 -0.99 5.32 12.79
CA LEU A 183 0.25 5.19 13.55
C LEU A 183 1.22 6.35 13.33
N LYS A 184 1.29 6.90 12.11
CA LYS A 184 2.13 8.07 11.82
C LYS A 184 1.68 9.29 12.60
N ASP A 185 0.37 9.49 12.70
CA ASP A 185 -0.24 10.66 13.32
C ASP A 185 -0.30 10.53 14.85
N TRP A 186 -0.50 9.32 15.37
CA TRP A 186 -0.61 9.01 16.80
C TRP A 186 0.74 8.75 17.49
N MET A 187 1.72 8.19 16.76
CA MET A 187 3.09 7.95 17.23
C MET A 187 4.09 8.68 16.32
N PRO A 188 4.10 10.03 16.29
CA PRO A 188 5.14 10.75 15.58
C PRO A 188 6.49 10.37 16.21
N ASN A 189 7.33 9.69 15.43
CA ASN A 189 8.63 9.12 15.82
C ASN A 189 9.20 9.73 17.12
N THR A 190 9.15 8.97 18.21
CA THR A 190 10.09 9.17 19.31
C THR A 190 11.47 8.78 18.79
N GLN A 191 12.13 9.71 18.10
CA GLN A 191 13.56 9.58 17.85
C GLN A 191 14.23 9.47 19.22
N SER A 192 14.89 8.33 19.47
CA SER A 192 15.78 8.20 20.60
C SER A 192 16.78 9.37 20.59
N PRO A 193 17.05 10.03 21.73
CA PRO A 193 18.05 11.06 21.77
C PRO A 193 19.39 10.45 21.33
N LYS A 194 20.06 11.14 20.40
CA LYS A 194 21.44 10.83 20.02
C LYS A 194 22.37 11.02 21.22
#